data_AF-A0A964PIF4-F1
#
_entry.id   AF-A0A964PIF4-F1
#
_cell.length_a   1.000
_cell.length_b   1.000
_cell.length_c   1.000
_cell.angle_alpha   90.00
_cell.angle_beta   90.00
_cell.angle_gamma   90.00
#
_symmetry.space_group_name_H-M   'P 1'
#
loop_
_entity.id
_entity.type
_entity.pdbx_description
1 polymer ?
#
loop_
_entity_poly.entity_id
_entity_poly.type
_entity_poly.pdbx_seq_one_letter_code
_entity_poly.pdbx_strand_id
1 'polypeptide(L)'
;MARTFQNNIGVLAPGIDKKAGFIAAPVTIGDLHVTLVTTHLEADLGPGSSPLVSRLWAAQVAEIAGVLGSTPRAIVLGDLNDVTGSPMDQVLRGAGFTDA
;
A
#
# COMPACT_ATOMS: atom_id res chain seq x y z
N MET A 1 -5.62 -13.08 2.11
CA MET A 1 -5.62 -12.55 3.48
C MET A 1 -5.89 -11.06 3.43
N ALA A 2 -6.90 -10.58 4.17
CA ALA A 2 -7.12 -9.15 4.39
C ALA A 2 -6.37 -8.68 5.65
N ARG A 3 -5.80 -7.48 5.61
CA ARG A 3 -5.13 -6.82 6.73
C ARG A 3 -5.48 -5.34 6.77
N THR A 4 -5.83 -4.84 7.95
CA THR A 4 -5.91 -3.40 8.22
C THR A 4 -4.50 -2.86 8.47
N PHE A 5 -4.18 -1.68 7.93
CA PHE A 5 -2.91 -1.03 8.23
C PHE A 5 -2.82 -0.66 9.71
N GLN A 6 -1.62 -0.74 10.26
CA GLN A 6 -1.32 -0.18 11.58
C GLN A 6 -1.32 1.35 11.52
N ASN A 7 -0.86 1.91 10.39
CA ASN A 7 -0.89 3.33 10.12
C ASN A 7 -2.19 3.71 9.37
N ASN A 8 -3.12 4.32 10.08
CA ASN A 8 -4.39 4.83 9.57
C ASN A 8 -4.67 6.22 10.17
N ILE A 9 -5.46 7.06 9.49
CA ILE A 9 -5.93 8.33 10.08
C ILE A 9 -6.75 8.08 11.35
N GLY A 10 -7.47 6.95 11.41
CA GLY A 10 -8.26 6.55 12.57
C GLY A 10 -9.60 7.30 12.64
N VAL A 11 -9.92 7.82 13.82
CA VAL A 11 -11.23 8.45 14.11
C VAL A 11 -11.40 9.75 13.33
N LEU A 12 -12.44 9.82 12.49
CA LEU A 12 -12.79 11.02 11.72
C LEU A 12 -13.85 11.88 12.41
N ALA A 13 -14.70 11.26 13.22
CA ALA A 13 -15.78 11.90 13.97
C ALA A 13 -16.24 10.95 15.10
N PRO A 14 -17.05 11.42 16.08
CA PRO A 14 -17.57 10.55 17.13
C PRO A 14 -18.26 9.30 16.58
N GLY A 15 -17.73 8.12 16.93
CA GLY A 15 -18.24 6.83 16.48
C GLY A 15 -17.87 6.43 15.03
N ILE A 16 -17.08 7.24 14.32
CA ILE A 16 -16.66 6.97 12.93
C ILE A 16 -15.14 6.79 12.89
N ASP A 17 -14.70 5.57 12.64
CA ASP A 17 -13.30 5.17 12.53
C ASP A 17 -12.99 4.68 11.11
N LYS A 18 -12.03 5.31 10.44
CA LYS A 18 -11.60 4.91 9.10
C LYS A 18 -10.47 3.89 9.19
N LYS A 19 -10.70 2.74 8.55
CA LYS A 19 -9.74 1.63 8.48
C LYS A 19 -9.40 1.30 7.02
N ALA A 20 -8.32 1.88 6.51
CA ALA A 20 -7.71 1.42 5.27
C ALA A 20 -6.93 0.12 5.50
N GLY A 21 -6.77 -0.65 4.43
CA GLY A 21 -6.10 -1.93 4.48
C GLY A 21 -5.85 -2.48 3.08
N PHE A 22 -5.29 -3.67 3.04
CA PHE A 22 -4.94 -4.36 1.80
C PHE A 22 -5.37 -5.82 1.86
N ILE A 23 -5.47 -6.42 0.68
CA ILE A 23 -5.69 -7.85 0.51
C ILE A 23 -4.49 -8.41 -0.23
N ALA A 24 -3.81 -9.38 0.38
CA ALA A 24 -2.75 -10.17 -0.26
C ALA A 24 -3.26 -11.59 -0.52
N ALA A 25 -3.19 -12.06 -1.77
CA ALA A 25 -3.65 -13.39 -2.14
C ALA A 25 -2.64 -14.08 -3.06
N PRO A 26 -2.27 -15.34 -2.81
CA PRO A 26 -1.61 -16.15 -3.81
C PRO A 26 -2.60 -16.43 -4.94
N VAL A 27 -2.14 -16.25 -6.18
CA VAL A 27 -2.91 -16.44 -7.40
C VAL A 27 -2.07 -17.26 -8.38
N THR A 28 -2.76 -18.12 -9.13
CA THR A 28 -2.18 -18.87 -10.23
C THR A 28 -2.80 -18.37 -11.54
N ILE A 29 -1.96 -17.91 -12.47
CA ILE A 29 -2.34 -17.44 -13.80
C ILE A 29 -1.60 -18.30 -14.83
N GLY A 30 -2.25 -19.32 -15.38
CA GLY A 30 -1.53 -20.37 -16.11
C GLY A 30 -0.50 -21.04 -15.18
N ASP A 31 0.76 -21.12 -15.60
CA ASP A 31 1.86 -21.66 -14.80
C ASP A 31 2.52 -20.61 -13.87
N LEU A 32 2.04 -19.36 -13.89
CA LEU A 32 2.56 -18.29 -13.03
C LEU A 32 1.93 -18.35 -11.65
N HIS A 33 2.73 -18.69 -10.63
CA HIS A 33 2.39 -18.50 -9.23
C HIS A 33 2.88 -17.12 -8.77
N VAL A 34 1.96 -16.26 -8.35
CA VAL A 34 2.24 -14.87 -7.94
C VAL A 34 1.40 -14.50 -6.72
N THR A 35 1.92 -13.67 -5.83
CA THR A 35 1.09 -13.02 -4.80
C THR A 35 0.60 -11.68 -5.33
N LEU A 36 -0.71 -11.53 -5.48
CA LEU A 36 -1.33 -10.24 -5.79
C LEU A 36 -1.67 -9.53 -4.48
N VAL A 37 -1.25 -8.27 -4.38
CA VAL A 37 -1.70 -7.35 -3.33
C VAL A 37 -2.52 -6.26 -3.97
N THR A 38 -3.76 -6.09 -3.51
CA THR A 38 -4.60 -4.96 -3.87
C THR A 38 -4.89 -4.09 -2.67
N THR A 39 -4.82 -2.78 -2.86
CA THR A 39 -5.09 -1.78 -1.82
C THR A 39 -5.68 -0.51 -2.41
N HIS A 40 -6.35 0.26 -1.56
CA HIS A 40 -6.58 1.67 -1.77
C HIS A 40 -5.92 2.34 -0.56
N LEU A 41 -4.80 3.03 -0.78
CA LEU A 41 -4.11 3.74 0.31
C LEU A 41 -4.97 4.87 0.85
N GLU A 42 -4.49 5.53 1.90
CA GLU A 42 -5.19 6.68 2.46
C GLU A 42 -5.59 7.69 1.38
N ALA A 43 -6.77 8.28 1.48
CA ALA A 43 -7.28 9.14 0.40
C ALA A 43 -6.51 10.47 0.37
N ASP A 44 -6.29 10.99 -0.84
CA ASP A 44 -5.89 12.38 -0.99
C ASP A 44 -7.02 13.30 -0.49
N LEU A 45 -6.66 14.30 0.31
CA LEU A 45 -7.59 15.28 0.88
C LEU A 45 -7.64 16.59 0.07
N GLY A 46 -6.97 16.64 -1.08
CA GLY A 46 -7.04 17.75 -2.05
C GLY A 46 -5.68 18.38 -2.38
N PRO A 47 -5.66 19.42 -3.24
CA PRO A 47 -4.43 20.05 -3.70
C PRO A 47 -3.67 20.69 -2.53
N GLY A 48 -2.68 19.97 -2.02
CA GLY A 48 -2.00 20.28 -0.76
C GLY A 48 -2.00 19.14 0.26
N SER A 49 -2.32 17.90 -0.15
CA SER A 49 -2.14 16.66 0.62
C SER A 49 -0.89 16.80 1.47
N SER A 50 -1.10 16.95 2.77
CA SER A 50 -0.06 17.35 3.71
C SER A 50 1.17 16.45 3.54
N PRO A 51 2.40 16.94 3.75
CA PRO A 51 3.59 16.09 3.85
C PRO A 51 3.40 14.89 4.81
N LEU A 52 2.46 15.00 5.76
CA LEU A 52 2.04 13.90 6.64
C LEU A 52 1.30 12.78 5.91
N VAL A 53 0.43 13.09 4.96
CA VAL A 53 -0.32 12.10 4.16
C VAL A 53 0.63 11.32 3.25
N SER A 54 1.60 12.00 2.62
CA SER A 54 2.64 11.32 1.84
C SER A 54 3.49 10.37 2.68
N ARG A 55 3.83 10.74 3.92
CA ARG A 55 4.51 9.85 4.87
C ARG A 55 3.62 8.68 5.30
N LEU A 56 2.32 8.90 5.44
CA LEU A 56 1.36 7.85 5.76
C LEU A 56 1.26 6.81 4.63
N TRP A 57 1.22 7.24 3.36
CA TRP A 57 1.27 6.33 2.22
C TRP A 57 2.56 5.50 2.22
N ALA A 58 3.72 6.13 2.44
CA ALA A 58 4.99 5.42 2.54
C ALA A 58 5.00 4.41 3.69
N ALA A 59 4.41 4.74 4.85
CA ALA A 59 4.30 3.82 5.97
C ALA A 59 3.37 2.63 5.66
N GLN A 60 2.21 2.88 5.05
CA GLN A 60 1.27 1.83 4.64
C GLN A 60 1.90 0.87 3.62
N VAL A 61 2.65 1.39 2.65
CA VAL A 61 3.35 0.54 1.68
C VAL A 61 4.55 -0.18 2.29
N ALA A 62 5.23 0.41 3.28
CA ALA A 62 6.24 -0.30 4.05
C ALA A 62 5.64 -1.51 4.80
N GLU A 63 4.39 -1.40 5.29
CA GLU A 63 3.69 -2.55 5.85
C GLU A 63 3.43 -3.65 4.81
N ILE A 64 3.00 -3.28 3.59
CA ILE A 64 2.82 -4.24 2.49
C ILE A 64 4.16 -4.94 2.17
N ALA A 65 5.22 -4.16 1.97
CA ALA A 65 6.55 -4.68 1.67
C ALA A 65 7.06 -5.60 2.79
N GLY A 66 6.85 -5.24 4.06
CA GLY A 66 7.20 -6.07 5.21
C GLY A 66 6.43 -7.39 5.26
N VAL A 67 5.15 -7.40 4.85
CA VAL A 67 4.34 -8.62 4.79
C VAL A 67 4.75 -9.52 3.63
N LEU A 68 5.09 -8.93 2.47
CA LEU A 68 5.58 -9.69 1.33
C LEU A 68 6.98 -10.26 1.58
N GLY A 69 7.84 -9.55 2.32
CA GLY A 69 9.18 -10.01 2.67
C GLY A 69 9.96 -10.47 1.44
N SER A 70 10.50 -11.68 1.47
CA SER A 70 11.22 -12.29 0.35
C SER A 70 10.31 -13.07 -0.62
N THR A 71 9.03 -12.73 -0.74
CA THR A 71 8.10 -13.43 -1.65
C THR A 71 8.63 -13.32 -3.09
N PRO A 72 8.93 -14.44 -3.79
CA PRO A 72 9.69 -14.40 -5.04
C PRO A 72 9.00 -13.67 -6.20
N ARG A 73 7.67 -13.63 -6.19
CA ARG A 73 6.85 -12.99 -7.23
C ARG A 73 5.64 -12.35 -6.57
N ALA A 74 5.67 -11.04 -6.43
CA ALA A 74 4.54 -10.27 -5.92
C ALA A 74 4.25 -9.08 -6.83
N ILE A 75 2.97 -8.77 -6.99
CA ILE A 75 2.50 -7.57 -7.69
C ILE A 75 1.66 -6.78 -6.70
N VAL A 76 1.99 -5.51 -6.51
CA VAL A 76 1.20 -4.57 -5.72
C VAL A 76 0.45 -3.68 -6.70
N LEU A 77 -0.87 -3.59 -6.56
CA LEU A 77 -1.73 -2.83 -7.46
C LEU A 77 -2.89 -2.16 -6.71
N GLY A 78 -3.57 -1.23 -7.37
CA GLY A 78 -4.75 -0.54 -6.88
C GLY A 78 -4.59 0.97 -6.94
N ASP A 79 -5.30 1.67 -6.07
CA ASP A 79 -5.19 3.13 -5.96
C ASP A 79 -4.13 3.48 -4.91
N LEU A 80 -2.91 3.67 -5.39
CA LEU A 80 -1.76 3.97 -4.54
C LEU A 80 -1.58 5.47 -4.29
N ASN A 81 -2.29 6.36 -5.01
CA ASN A 81 -2.01 7.80 -4.96
C ASN A 81 -0.52 8.16 -5.20
N ASP A 82 0.20 7.39 -6.02
CA ASP A 82 1.65 7.57 -6.23
C ASP A 82 1.99 8.63 -7.28
N VAL A 83 3.20 9.15 -7.16
CA VAL A 83 3.94 9.89 -8.18
C VAL A 83 5.40 9.46 -8.10
N THR A 84 6.04 9.23 -9.25
CA THR A 84 7.46 8.84 -9.31
C THR A 84 8.34 9.81 -8.50
N GLY A 85 9.24 9.26 -7.69
CA GLY A 85 10.11 10.02 -6.78
C GLY A 85 9.49 10.36 -5.43
N SER A 86 8.23 9.99 -5.18
CA SER A 86 7.60 10.13 -3.85
C SER A 86 8.33 9.28 -2.79
N PRO A 87 8.15 9.59 -1.49
CA PRO A 87 8.64 8.72 -0.42
C PRO A 87 8.14 7.27 -0.52
N MET A 88 6.92 7.07 -1.02
CA MET A 88 6.34 5.74 -1.20
C MET A 88 7.01 4.97 -2.35
N ASP A 89 7.25 5.63 -3.49
CA ASP A 89 8.01 5.07 -4.62
C ASP A 89 9.40 4.61 -4.15
N GLN A 90 10.07 5.41 -3.32
CA GLN A 90 11.36 5.03 -2.73
C GLN A 90 11.28 3.79 -1.84
N VAL A 91 10.22 3.64 -1.04
CA VAL A 91 10.01 2.42 -0.22
C VAL A 91 9.81 1.20 -1.12
N LEU A 92 8.97 1.30 -2.16
CA LEU A 92 8.72 0.20 -3.09
C LEU A 92 10.00 -0.23 -3.82
N ARG A 93 10.75 0.74 -4.37
CA ARG A 93 12.04 0.48 -5.03
C ARG A 93 13.06 -0.13 -4.07
N GLY A 94 13.12 0.38 -2.83
CA GLY A 94 13.98 -0.17 -1.78
C GLY A 94 13.64 -1.61 -1.40
N ALA A 95 12.37 -2.01 -1.54
CA ALA A 95 11.90 -3.38 -1.36
C ALA A 95 12.05 -4.25 -2.63
N GLY A 96 12.65 -3.73 -3.70
CA GLY A 96 12.91 -4.45 -4.95
C GLY A 96 11.75 -4.47 -5.94
N PHE A 97 10.69 -3.70 -5.69
CA PHE A 97 9.64 -3.50 -6.68
C PHE A 97 10.13 -2.55 -7.78
N THR A 98 9.66 -2.81 -8.99
CA THR A 98 9.86 -1.94 -10.15
C THR A 98 8.51 -1.53 -10.68
N ASP A 99 8.43 -0.31 -11.21
CA ASP A 99 7.29 0.10 -12.02
C ASP A 99 7.31 -0.68 -13.35
N ALA A 100 6.14 -0.91 -13.95
CA ALA A 100 5.96 -1.74 -15.14
C ALA A 100 5.39 -0.94 -16.32
#